data_AF-A0A7C8EFR9-F1
#
_entry.id   AF-A0A7C8EFR9-F1
#
_cell.length_a   1.000
_cell.length_b   1.000
_cell.length_c   1.000
_cell.angle_alpha   90.00
_cell.angle_beta   90.00
_cell.angle_gamma   90.00
#
_symmetry.space_group_name_H-M   'P 1'
#
loop_
_entity.id
_entity.type
_entity.pdbx_description
1 polymer ?
#
loop_
_entity_poly.entity_id
_entity_poly.type
_entity_poly.pdbx_seq_one_letter_code
_entity_poly.pdbx_strand_id
1 'polypeptide(L)' 'MKACKSGIDFGLYLVTDRVLSGGRPLEQIVRESAAGGVTVVQLREKDAGTAEFLDRAFALRQAAS' A
#
# COMPACT_ATOMS: atom_id res chain seq x y z
N MET A 1 -23.93 -12.65 1.06
CA MET A 1 -23.61 -11.23 1.34
C MET A 1 -22.31 -11.18 2.13
N LYS A 2 -21.25 -10.56 1.60
CA LYS A 2 -19.93 -10.46 2.24
C LYS A 2 -19.99 -9.39 3.34
N ALA A 3 -19.42 -9.67 4.51
CA ALA A 3 -19.45 -8.76 5.65
C ALA A 3 -19.00 -7.34 5.25
N CYS A 4 -19.84 -6.34 5.53
CA CYS A 4 -19.43 -4.95 5.52
C CYS A 4 -18.41 -4.78 6.65
N LYS A 5 -17.13 -4.55 6.32
CA LYS A 5 -16.10 -4.30 7.34
C LYS A 5 -16.34 -2.93 7.97
N SER A 6 -17.25 -2.87 8.94
CA SER A 6 -17.46 -1.72 9.81
C SER A 6 -16.28 -1.62 10.80
N GLY A 7 -15.23 -0.89 10.42
CA GLY A 7 -14.05 -0.70 11.28
C GLY A 7 -12.78 -0.26 10.57
N ILE A 8 -12.76 -0.19 9.24
CA ILE A 8 -11.63 0.43 8.52
C ILE A 8 -11.92 1.93 8.38
N ASP A 9 -11.02 2.75 8.91
CA ASP A 9 -11.02 4.20 8.67
C ASP A 9 -10.43 4.48 7.28
N PHE A 10 -11.23 5.06 6.38
CA PHE A 10 -10.80 5.45 5.03
C PHE A 10 -10.53 6.96 4.91
N GLY A 11 -10.44 7.70 6.02
CA GLY A 11 -10.24 9.15 6.04
C GLY A 11 -8.97 9.60 5.30
N LEU A 12 -7.88 8.83 5.42
CA LEU A 12 -6.65 9.04 4.64
C LEU A 12 -6.14 7.72 4.05
N TYR A 13 -6.32 7.58 2.73
CA TYR A 13 -6.05 6.36 1.98
C TYR A 13 -4.97 6.59 0.93
N LEU A 14 -3.81 5.93 1.09
CA LEU A 14 -2.73 5.93 0.12
C LEU A 14 -2.94 4.85 -0.96
N VAL A 15 -2.83 5.25 -2.22
CA VAL A 15 -2.69 4.35 -3.37
C VAL A 15 -1.29 4.52 -3.94
N THR A 16 -0.52 3.43 -4.01
CA THR A 16 0.86 3.46 -4.52
C THR A 16 0.89 3.55 -6.05
N ASP A 17 1.95 4.14 -6.60
CA ASP A 17 2.24 4.11 -8.02
C ASP A 17 3.76 4.24 -8.22
N ARG A 18 4.36 3.33 -8.97
CA ARG A 18 5.81 3.25 -9.13
C ARG A 18 6.40 4.49 -9.80
N VAL A 19 5.74 5.03 -10.82
CA VAL A 19 6.23 6.19 -11.59
C VAL A 19 6.14 7.44 -10.72
N LEU A 20 5.00 7.62 -10.05
CA LEU A 20 4.79 8.76 -9.16
C LEU A 20 5.64 8.70 -7.88
N SER A 21 6.16 7.53 -7.52
CA SER A 21 7.09 7.37 -6.41
C SER A 21 8.46 8.02 -6.68
N GLY A 22 8.79 8.32 -7.94
CA GLY A 22 10.01 9.04 -8.31
C GLY A 22 11.29 8.28 -7.96
N GLY A 23 11.26 6.95 -8.05
CA GLY A 23 12.39 6.07 -7.71
C GLY A 23 12.57 5.77 -6.22
N ARG A 24 11.74 6.34 -5.34
CA ARG A 24 11.76 6.00 -3.91
C ARG A 24 11.21 4.58 -3.67
N PRO A 25 11.78 3.82 -2.71
CA PRO A 25 11.21 2.54 -2.29
C PRO A 25 9.77 2.71 -1.77
N LEU A 26 8.86 1.82 -2.18
CA LEU A 26 7.46 1.88 -1.73
C LEU A 26 7.35 1.68 -0.22
N GLU A 27 8.20 0.84 0.37
CA GLU A 27 8.26 0.55 1.79
C GLU A 27 8.64 1.80 2.61
N GLN A 28 9.48 2.68 2.04
CA GLN A 28 9.79 3.96 2.66
C GLN A 28 8.58 4.88 2.61
N ILE A 29 7.98 5.06 1.42
CA ILE A 29 6.79 5.90 1.25
C ILE A 29 5.68 5.47 2.20
N VAL A 30 5.45 4.16 2.33
CA VAL A 30 4.39 3.63 3.20
C VAL A 30 4.68 3.87 4.67
N ARG A 31 5.92 3.67 5.15
CA ARG A 31 6.27 3.98 6.54
C ARG A 31 6.10 5.45 6.87
N GLU A 32 6.58 6.33 6.00
CA GLU A 32 6.42 7.79 6.17
C GLU A 32 4.94 8.19 6.13
N SER A 33 4.16 7.59 5.23
CA SER A 33 2.73 7.85 5.10
C SER A 33 1.93 7.38 6.32
N ALA A 34 2.26 6.19 6.85
CA ALA A 34 1.65 5.67 8.07
C ALA A 34 1.95 6.56 9.27
N ALA A 35 3.21 7.01 9.42
CA ALA A 35 3.59 8.00 10.43
C ALA A 35 2.84 9.34 10.27
N GLY A 36 2.47 9.69 9.03
CA GLY A 36 1.64 10.85 8.70
C GLY A 36 0.12 10.66 8.88
N GLY A 37 -0.33 9.49 9.35
CA GLY A 37 -1.74 9.22 9.63
C GLY A 37 -2.52 8.50 8.54
N VAL A 38 -1.85 7.92 7.53
CA VAL A 38 -2.51 7.02 6.58
C VAL A 38 -2.95 5.74 7.29
N THR A 39 -4.22 5.40 7.14
CA THR A 39 -4.85 4.23 7.79
C THR A 39 -5.08 3.07 6.83
N VAL A 40 -5.01 3.33 5.51
CA VAL A 40 -5.18 2.31 4.47
C VAL A 40 -4.15 2.53 3.36
N VAL A 41 -3.57 1.43 2.88
CA VAL A 41 -2.62 1.41 1.77
C VAL A 41 -3.08 0.41 0.71
N GLN A 42 -3.12 0.84 -0.54
CA GLN A 42 -3.34 -0.02 -1.70
C GLN A 42 -2.04 -0.14 -2.50
N LEU A 43 -1.56 -1.38 -2.62
CA LEU A 43 -0.58 -1.72 -3.65
C LEU A 43 -1.27 -1.69 -5.01
N ARG A 44 -0.80 -0.82 -5.90
CA ARG A 44 -1.30 -0.75 -7.28
C ARG A 44 -0.12 -0.88 -8.22
N GLU A 45 -0.04 -2.04 -8.87
CA GLU A 45 0.90 -2.31 -9.95
C GLU A 45 0.17 -2.81 -11.18
N LYS A 46 0.45 -2.17 -12.32
CA LYS A 46 -0.21 -2.45 -13.59
C LYS A 46 0.61 -3.36 -14.48
N ASP A 47 1.93 -3.30 -14.35
CA ASP A 47 2.87 -3.91 -15.28
C ASP A 47 3.62 -5.10 -14.68
N ALA A 48 3.40 -5.39 -13.39
CA ALA A 48 4.05 -6.50 -12.69
C ALA A 48 3.34 -7.84 -12.98
N GLY A 49 4.13 -8.89 -13.19
CA GLY A 49 3.62 -10.26 -13.17
C GLY A 49 3.17 -10.69 -11.77
N THR A 50 2.39 -11.77 -11.67
CA THR A 50 1.80 -12.23 -10.39
C THR A 50 2.84 -12.47 -9.29
N ALA A 51 3.98 -13.08 -9.61
CA ALA A 51 5.04 -13.35 -8.63
C ALA A 51 5.62 -12.04 -8.06
N GLU A 52 6.05 -11.12 -8.95
CA GLU A 52 6.57 -9.81 -8.54
C GLU A 52 5.52 -9.00 -7.74
N PHE A 53 4.26 -9.06 -8.17
CA PHE A 53 3.17 -8.40 -7.46
C PHE A 53 3.03 -8.93 -6.02
N LEU A 54 3.08 -10.25 -5.84
CA LEU A 54 2.99 -10.89 -4.52
C LEU A 54 4.20 -10.55 -3.64
N ASP A 55 5.40 -10.61 -4.20
CA ASP A 55 6.63 -10.27 -3.47
C ASP A 55 6.56 -8.84 -2.93
N ARG A 56 6.12 -7.89 -3.78
CA ARG A 56 5.87 -6.50 -3.38
C ARG A 56 4.79 -6.39 -2.32
N ALA A 57 3.67 -7.11 -2.48
CA ALA A 57 2.58 -7.08 -1.52
C ALA A 57 3.04 -7.55 -0.12
N PHE A 58 3.86 -8.60 -0.06
CA PHE A 58 4.42 -9.09 1.19
C PHE A 58 5.45 -8.14 1.80
N ALA A 59 6.31 -7.50 1.00
CA ALA A 59 7.24 -6.47 1.46
C ALA A 59 6.48 -5.27 2.05
N LEU A 60 5.47 -4.77 1.34
CA LEU A 60 4.61 -3.66 1.79
C LEU A 60 3.84 -3.99 3.06
N ARG A 61 3.29 -5.20 3.18
CA ARG A 61 2.56 -5.61 4.38
C ARG A 61 3.46 -5.59 5.63
N GLN A 62 4.72 -5.97 5.48
CA GLN A 62 5.70 -5.90 6.58
C GLN A 62 6.06 -4.46 6.92
N ALA A 63 6.14 -3.57 5.93
CA ALA A 63 6.44 -2.15 6.13
C ALA A 63 5.27 -1.36 6.76
N ALA A 64 4.03 -1.82 6.59
CA ALA A 64 2.82 -1.21 7.13
C ALA A 64 2.38 -1.78 8.51
N SER A 65 3.16 -2.69 9.09
CA SER A 65 2.91 -3.29 10.41
C SER A 65 3.39 -2.40 11.55
#